data_AF-A0A1M4N6M7-F1
#
_entry.id   AF-A0A1M4N6M7-F1
#
_cell.length_a   1.000
_cell.length_b   1.000
_cell.length_c   1.000
_cell.angle_alpha   90.00
_cell.angle_beta   90.00
_cell.angle_gamma   90.00
#
_symmetry.space_group_name_H-M   'P 1'
#
loop_
_entity.id
_entity.type
_entity.pdbx_description
1 polymer ?
#
loop_
_entity_poly.entity_id
_entity_poly.type
_entity_poly.pdbx_seq_one_letter_code
_entity_poly.pdbx_strand_id
1 'polypeptide(L)'
;MFRLKVQLRPMKRVAININYRPRLNALCKELIQFNRKRYPTFTEEKKQKDKLFFSPLFCKKYEVHEGKIIFKDSISCYISCPSYSTVLDLVQGFYHKNIIKLGRVDMEVVSIELKSIENYKRSEKPKKHIYNEEHTMINYSTVNGDEVALMK
;
A
#
# COMPACT_ATOMS: atom_id res chain seq x y z
N MET A 1 7.40 -3.41 7.81
CA MET A 1 7.22 -2.25 6.89
C MET A 1 6.09 -2.57 5.94
N PHE A 2 5.24 -1.63 5.55
CA PHE A 2 4.12 -1.92 4.66
C PHE A 2 4.48 -1.60 3.22
N ARG A 3 4.06 -2.45 2.29
CA ARG A 3 4.25 -2.28 0.85
C ARG A 3 2.94 -2.36 0.12
N LEU A 4 2.61 -1.28 -0.56
CA LEU A 4 1.51 -1.15 -1.49
C LEU A 4 2.02 -1.42 -2.91
N LYS A 5 1.34 -2.29 -3.64
CA LYS A 5 1.51 -2.47 -5.09
C LYS A 5 0.24 -1.96 -5.76
N VAL A 6 0.41 -1.02 -6.67
CA VAL A 6 -0.68 -0.45 -7.47
C VAL A 6 -0.43 -0.81 -8.93
N GLN A 7 -1.39 -1.47 -9.57
CA GLN A 7 -1.40 -1.67 -11.01
C GLN A 7 -2.08 -0.49 -11.67
N LEU A 8 -1.39 0.13 -12.62
CA LEU A 8 -1.84 1.30 -13.35
C LEU A 8 -1.88 1.00 -14.84
N ARG A 9 -2.84 1.58 -15.56
CA ARG A 9 -2.93 1.50 -17.02
C ARG A 9 -3.02 2.91 -17.59
N PRO A 10 -2.12 3.32 -18.51
CA PRO A 10 -2.28 4.58 -19.21
C PRO A 10 -3.56 4.59 -20.04
N MET A 11 -4.41 5.60 -19.88
CA MET A 11 -5.65 5.70 -20.66
C MET A 11 -5.40 6.07 -22.12
N LYS A 12 -4.26 6.71 -22.41
CA LYS A 12 -3.81 7.09 -23.74
C LYS A 12 -2.34 6.73 -23.91
N ARG A 13 -1.88 6.60 -25.15
CA ARG A 13 -0.45 6.47 -25.47
C ARG A 13 0.24 7.81 -25.22
N VAL A 14 0.66 8.05 -23.98
CA VAL A 14 1.32 9.30 -23.58
C VAL A 14 2.65 8.99 -22.93
N ALA A 15 3.65 9.79 -23.28
CA ALA A 15 5.00 9.66 -22.78
C ALA A 15 5.13 10.31 -21.38
N ILE A 16 5.73 9.60 -20.44
CA ILE A 16 6.03 10.07 -19.09
C ILE A 16 7.52 10.44 -19.03
N ASN A 17 7.87 11.60 -18.48
CA ASN A 17 9.27 11.96 -18.31
C ASN A 17 9.97 10.97 -17.34
N ILE A 18 11.19 10.53 -17.67
CA ILE A 18 11.99 9.62 -16.84
C ILE A 18 12.18 10.13 -15.41
N ASN A 19 12.15 11.46 -15.21
CA ASN A 19 12.19 12.10 -13.91
C ASN A 19 10.81 12.17 -13.20
N TYR A 20 9.97 11.14 -13.32
CA TYR A 20 8.62 11.14 -12.77
C TYR A 20 8.54 11.06 -11.23
N ARG A 21 9.60 10.63 -10.54
CA ARG A 21 9.57 10.35 -9.08
C ARG A 21 9.07 11.52 -8.21
N PRO A 22 9.49 12.79 -8.42
CA PRO A 22 8.95 13.91 -7.66
C PRO A 22 7.44 14.10 -7.86
N ARG A 23 6.94 13.87 -9.09
CA ARG A 23 5.51 13.95 -9.41
C ARG A 23 4.73 12.81 -8.78
N LEU A 24 5.29 11.61 -8.74
CA LEU A 24 4.71 10.46 -8.04
C LEU A 24 4.60 10.71 -6.55
N ASN A 25 5.64 11.29 -5.94
CA ASN A 25 5.63 11.66 -4.53
C ASN A 25 4.59 12.74 -4.22
N ALA A 26 4.47 13.76 -5.07
CA ALA A 26 3.45 14.80 -4.94
C ALA A 26 2.02 14.21 -5.03
N LEU A 27 1.77 13.35 -6.02
CA LEU A 27 0.49 12.65 -6.17
C LEU A 27 0.14 11.85 -4.90
N CYS A 28 1.08 11.08 -4.35
CA CYS A 28 0.84 10.29 -3.15
C CYS A 28 0.50 11.19 -1.94
N LYS A 29 1.20 12.33 -1.79
CA LYS A 29 0.88 13.32 -0.75
C LYS A 29 -0.51 13.92 -0.93
N GLU A 30 -0.93 14.23 -2.15
CA GLU A 30 -2.29 14.71 -2.43
C GLU A 30 -3.35 13.67 -2.05
N LEU A 31 -3.13 12.39 -2.37
CA LEU A 31 -4.05 11.31 -2.00
C LEU A 31 -4.16 11.15 -0.48
N ILE A 32 -3.03 11.19 0.23
CA ILE A 32 -3.00 11.13 1.69
C ILE A 32 -3.77 12.31 2.31
N GLN A 33 -3.47 13.53 1.86
CA GLN A 33 -4.14 14.73 2.36
C GLN A 33 -5.64 14.73 2.08
N PHE A 34 -6.03 14.26 0.88
CA PHE A 34 -7.42 14.14 0.49
C PHE A 34 -8.22 13.24 1.45
N ASN A 35 -7.69 12.07 1.81
CA ASN A 35 -8.38 11.18 2.75
C ASN A 35 -8.35 11.68 4.18
N ARG A 36 -7.22 12.21 4.65
CA ARG A 36 -7.13 12.76 6.02
C ARG A 36 -8.08 13.94 6.27
N LYS A 37 -8.38 14.73 5.23
CA LYS A 37 -9.40 15.78 5.30
C LYS A 37 -10.82 15.21 5.42
N ARG A 38 -11.09 14.06 4.81
CA ARG A 38 -12.41 13.41 4.83
C ARG A 38 -12.64 12.54 6.06
N TYR A 39 -11.58 11.93 6.59
CA TYR A 39 -11.62 11.00 7.71
C TYR A 39 -10.64 11.46 8.80
N PRO A 40 -11.00 12.50 9.58
CA PRO A 40 -10.08 13.10 10.55
C PRO A 40 -9.78 12.22 11.77
N THR A 41 -10.49 11.11 11.96
CA THR A 41 -10.53 10.30 13.19
C THR A 41 -9.20 9.65 13.61
N PHE A 42 -8.25 9.42 12.70
CA PHE A 42 -6.97 8.77 13.02
C PHE A 42 -5.89 9.76 13.48
N THR A 43 -6.13 10.51 14.55
CA THR A 43 -5.27 11.65 14.95
C THR A 43 -3.95 11.24 15.61
N GLU A 44 -3.87 10.05 16.21
CA GLU A 44 -2.75 9.66 17.08
C GLU A 44 -1.47 9.27 16.32
N GLU A 45 -1.56 8.77 15.07
CA GLU A 45 -0.38 8.44 14.25
C GLU A 45 0.17 9.66 13.44
N LYS A 46 -0.52 10.82 13.48
CA LYS A 46 -0.23 11.98 12.61
C LYS A 46 1.05 12.77 12.94
N LYS A 47 1.77 12.42 14.00
CA LYS A 47 3.01 13.12 14.41
C LYS A 47 4.25 12.66 13.62
N GLN A 48 4.18 11.52 12.93
CA GLN A 48 5.30 11.02 12.14
C GLN A 48 5.25 11.57 10.72
N LYS A 49 6.35 12.17 10.23
CA LYS A 49 6.45 12.59 8.82
C LYS A 49 6.19 11.38 7.91
N ASP A 50 5.29 11.53 6.94
CA ASP A 50 5.01 10.51 5.93
C ASP A 50 6.27 10.22 5.10
N LYS A 51 7.03 9.19 5.50
CA LYS A 51 8.20 8.71 4.76
C LYS A 51 7.72 7.69 3.73
N LEU A 52 7.74 8.08 2.46
CA LEU A 52 7.39 7.22 1.33
C LEU A 52 8.64 6.80 0.57
N PHE A 53 8.73 5.51 0.27
CA PHE A 53 9.78 4.93 -0.57
C PHE A 53 9.17 4.34 -1.83
N PHE A 54 9.73 4.67 -2.98
CA PHE A 54 9.18 4.29 -4.28
C PHE A 54 10.14 3.38 -5.02
N SER A 55 9.63 2.27 -5.56
CA SER A 55 10.35 1.55 -6.60
C SER A 55 10.33 2.34 -7.92
N PRO A 56 11.18 2.01 -8.89
CA PRO A 56 10.89 2.34 -10.28
C PRO A 56 9.51 1.82 -10.68
N LEU A 57 8.87 2.50 -11.63
CA LEU A 57 7.69 1.98 -12.33
C LEU A 57 8.12 0.80 -13.20
N PHE A 58 7.55 -0.37 -12.95
CA PHE A 58 7.84 -1.57 -13.73
C PHE A 58 6.77 -1.78 -14.79
N CYS A 59 7.19 -2.04 -16.02
CA CYS A 59 6.30 -2.36 -17.12
C CYS A 59 6.98 -3.40 -18.01
N LYS A 60 6.22 -4.40 -18.49
CA LYS A 60 6.78 -5.46 -19.35
C LYS A 60 7.19 -4.94 -20.72
N LYS A 61 6.45 -3.99 -21.26
CA LYS A 61 6.67 -3.42 -22.61
C LYS A 61 6.64 -1.90 -22.52
N TYR A 62 7.78 -1.26 -22.77
CA TYR A 62 7.91 0.19 -22.83
C TYR A 62 8.95 0.59 -23.87
N GLU A 63 8.83 1.82 -24.37
CA GLU A 63 9.82 2.45 -25.23
C GLU A 63 10.38 3.69 -24.52
N VAL A 64 11.65 4.01 -24.82
CA VAL A 64 12.31 5.21 -24.30
C VAL A 64 12.78 6.05 -25.48
N HIS A 65 12.29 7.30 -25.54
CA HIS A 65 12.68 8.27 -26.55
C HIS A 65 12.93 9.61 -25.87
N GLU A 66 14.10 10.20 -26.09
CA GLU A 66 14.45 11.56 -25.64
C GLU A 66 14.13 11.84 -24.16
N GLY A 67 14.50 10.92 -23.26
CA GLY A 67 14.24 11.06 -21.81
C GLY A 67 12.77 10.90 -21.39
N LYS A 68 11.91 10.42 -22.30
CA LYS A 68 10.51 10.06 -22.01
C LYS A 68 10.30 8.56 -22.18
N ILE A 69 9.40 8.01 -21.38
CA ILE A 69 9.01 6.61 -21.34
C ILE A 69 7.58 6.49 -21.86
N ILE A 70 7.37 5.66 -22.88
CA ILE A 70 6.05 5.32 -23.40
C ILE A 70 5.72 3.91 -22.94
N PHE A 71 4.82 3.78 -21.98
CA PHE A 71 4.37 2.48 -21.49
C PHE A 71 3.31 1.90 -22.44
N LYS A 72 3.54 0.65 -22.90
CA LYS A 72 2.63 -0.06 -23.82
C LYS A 72 1.79 -1.13 -23.11
N ASP A 73 2.05 -1.37 -21.84
CA ASP A 73 1.39 -2.36 -21.00
C ASP A 73 1.08 -1.76 -19.63
N SER A 74 0.43 -2.53 -18.76
CA SER A 74 0.20 -2.17 -17.36
C SER A 74 1.51 -1.91 -16.62
N ILE A 75 1.43 -0.95 -15.69
CA ILE A 75 2.54 -0.45 -14.90
C ILE A 75 2.34 -0.90 -13.46
N SER A 76 3.35 -1.56 -12.90
CA SER A 76 3.40 -1.88 -11.47
C SER A 76 4.15 -0.78 -10.73
N CYS A 77 3.46 -0.09 -9.82
CA CYS A 77 4.04 0.89 -8.91
C CYS A 77 4.11 0.28 -7.50
N TYR A 78 5.29 0.24 -6.90
CA TYR A 78 5.46 -0.19 -5.51
C TYR A 78 5.80 1.00 -4.62
N ILE A 79 5.01 1.18 -3.57
CA ILE A 79 5.15 2.23 -2.57
C ILE A 79 5.32 1.55 -1.22
N SER A 80 6.39 1.86 -0.50
CA SER A 80 6.63 1.34 0.84
C SER A 80 6.60 2.47 1.86
N CYS A 81 6.03 2.21 3.03
CA CYS A 81 5.95 3.15 4.14
C CYS A 81 6.05 2.41 5.48
N PRO A 82 6.73 2.98 6.48
CA PRO A 82 6.74 2.41 7.83
C PRO A 82 5.39 2.55 8.55
N SER A 83 4.61 3.61 8.22
CA SER A 83 3.32 3.88 8.84
C SER A 83 2.20 3.09 8.15
N TYR A 84 1.41 2.36 8.94
CA TYR A 84 0.25 1.63 8.44
C TYR A 84 -0.88 2.59 8.03
N SER A 85 -1.20 3.57 8.87
CA SER A 85 -2.24 4.57 8.55
C SER A 85 -1.95 5.31 7.24
N THR A 86 -0.71 5.72 7.01
CA THR A 86 -0.32 6.38 5.76
C THR A 86 -0.55 5.49 4.54
N VAL A 87 -0.36 4.16 4.67
CA VAL A 87 -0.65 3.24 3.57
C VAL A 87 -2.14 3.03 3.37
N LEU A 88 -2.93 2.97 4.45
CA LEU A 88 -4.39 2.94 4.34
C LEU A 88 -4.94 4.20 3.69
N ASP A 89 -4.41 5.37 4.04
CA ASP A 89 -4.74 6.64 3.39
C ASP A 89 -4.44 6.56 1.87
N LEU A 90 -3.33 5.95 1.46
CA LEU A 90 -3.04 5.77 0.03
C LEU A 90 -4.02 4.81 -0.64
N VAL A 91 -4.29 3.65 -0.01
CA VAL A 91 -5.23 2.65 -0.53
C VAL A 91 -6.59 3.29 -0.79
N GLN A 92 -7.16 3.97 0.21
CA GLN A 92 -8.44 4.66 0.07
C GLN A 92 -8.38 5.74 -1.01
N GLY A 93 -7.24 6.40 -1.19
CA GLY A 93 -7.07 7.50 -2.13
C GLY A 93 -7.09 7.00 -3.57
N PHE A 94 -6.41 5.90 -3.83
CA PHE A 94 -6.44 5.22 -5.13
C PHE A 94 -7.81 4.59 -5.41
N TYR A 95 -8.49 4.00 -4.41
CA TYR A 95 -9.85 3.49 -4.59
C TYR A 95 -10.87 4.60 -4.90
N HIS A 96 -10.74 5.76 -4.27
CA HIS A 96 -11.65 6.86 -4.52
C HIS A 96 -11.37 7.55 -5.86
N LYS A 97 -10.10 7.63 -6.27
CA LYS A 97 -9.68 8.16 -7.55
C LYS A 97 -9.31 7.03 -8.51
N ASN A 98 -10.32 6.46 -9.16
CA ASN A 98 -10.13 5.44 -10.21
C ASN A 98 -9.21 5.91 -11.34
N ILE A 99 -9.10 7.23 -11.55
CA ILE A 99 -8.17 7.85 -12.50
C ILE A 99 -7.25 8.80 -11.73
N ILE A 100 -5.94 8.61 -11.90
CA ILE A 100 -4.89 9.44 -11.29
C ILE A 100 -4.07 10.15 -12.37
N LYS A 101 -3.50 11.31 -12.03
CA LYS A 101 -2.62 12.07 -12.91
C LYS A 101 -1.17 11.95 -12.46
N LEU A 102 -0.31 11.43 -13.32
CA LEU A 102 1.14 11.52 -13.14
C LEU A 102 1.71 12.51 -14.14
N GLY A 103 1.87 13.76 -13.71
CA GLY A 103 2.18 14.86 -14.61
C GLY A 103 0.98 15.15 -15.53
N ARG A 104 1.15 14.95 -16.84
CA ARG A 104 0.10 15.16 -17.85
C ARG A 104 -0.57 13.86 -18.31
N VAL A 105 -0.25 12.74 -17.68
CA VAL A 105 -0.74 11.41 -18.09
C VAL A 105 -1.82 10.95 -17.13
N ASP A 106 -3.00 10.70 -17.69
CA ASP A 106 -4.11 10.05 -17.00
C ASP A 106 -3.87 8.53 -16.98
N MET A 107 -3.90 7.96 -15.79
CA MET A 107 -3.76 6.53 -15.55
C MET A 107 -4.96 6.00 -14.77
N GLU A 108 -5.51 4.90 -15.25
CA GLU A 108 -6.52 4.12 -14.56
C GLU A 108 -5.85 3.25 -13.48
N VAL A 109 -6.44 3.21 -12.29
CA VAL A 109 -6.07 2.29 -11.23
C VAL A 109 -6.77 0.96 -11.49
N VAL A 110 -6.00 -0.06 -11.84
CA VAL A 110 -6.54 -1.38 -12.20
C VAL A 110 -6.69 -2.28 -10.97
N SER A 111 -5.69 -2.29 -10.10
CA SER A 111 -5.73 -3.07 -8.86
C SER A 111 -4.78 -2.53 -7.81
N ILE A 112 -5.07 -2.88 -6.56
CA ILE A 112 -4.31 -2.48 -5.39
C ILE A 112 -4.08 -3.72 -4.53
N GLU A 113 -2.83 -4.00 -4.18
CA GLU A 113 -2.43 -5.10 -3.30
C GLU A 113 -1.60 -4.54 -2.14
N LEU A 114 -2.01 -4.82 -0.90
CA LEU A 114 -1.25 -4.48 0.29
C LEU A 114 -0.53 -5.72 0.81
N LYS A 115 0.78 -5.61 1.02
CA LYS A 115 1.60 -6.64 1.64
C LYS A 115 2.32 -6.08 2.86
N SER A 116 2.24 -6.79 3.98
CA SER A 116 3.19 -6.58 5.07
C SER A 116 4.54 -7.17 4.65
N ILE A 117 5.60 -6.35 4.69
CA ILE A 117 6.96 -6.87 4.68
C ILE A 117 7.28 -7.20 6.13
N GLU A 118 7.04 -8.46 6.49
CA GLU A 118 7.58 -9.04 7.72
C GLU A 118 9.10 -9.07 7.57
N ASN A 119 9.79 -8.45 8.52
CA ASN A 119 11.25 -8.54 8.61
C ASN A 119 11.62 -9.93 9.14
N TYR A 120 11.36 -10.99 8.37
CA TYR A 120 12.03 -12.27 8.66
C TYR A 120 13.49 -12.13 8.25
N LYS A 121 14.33 -11.79 9.24
CA LYS A 121 15.71 -12.28 9.36
C LYS A 121 16.36 -11.79 10.68
N ARG A 122 16.37 -12.68 11.66
CA ARG A 122 17.61 -13.33 12.11
C ARG A 122 17.24 -14.65 12.78
N SER A 123 17.64 -15.74 12.14
CA SER A 123 18.00 -16.98 12.79
C SER A 123 19.00 -16.67 13.91
N GLU A 124 18.51 -16.46 15.12
CA GLU A 124 19.33 -16.70 16.29
C GLU A 124 19.57 -18.21 16.35
N LYS A 125 20.85 -18.59 16.43
CA LYS A 125 21.30 -19.97 16.60
C LYS A 125 20.43 -20.68 17.65
N PRO A 126 20.14 -21.98 17.53
CA PRO A 126 19.32 -22.67 18.52
C PRO A 126 20.07 -22.62 19.86
N LYS A 127 19.64 -21.75 20.77
CA LYS A 127 19.85 -21.98 22.19
C LYS A 127 18.97 -23.17 22.51
N LYS A 128 19.59 -24.34 22.62
CA LYS A 128 19.03 -25.44 23.41
C LYS A 128 18.57 -24.82 24.72
N HIS A 129 17.29 -24.89 25.03
CA HIS A 129 16.78 -25.22 26.37
C HIS A 129 15.24 -25.22 26.37
N ILE A 130 14.72 -26.45 26.48
CA ILE A 130 13.63 -26.90 27.34
C ILE A 130 12.19 -26.45 26.99
N TYR A 131 11.41 -27.49 26.67
CA TYR A 131 9.95 -27.58 26.63
C TYR A 131 9.21 -26.70 27.65
N ASN A 132 8.15 -26.03 27.19
CA ASN A 132 6.79 -26.31 27.69
C ASN A 132 5.75 -25.79 26.70
N GLU A 133 4.82 -26.69 26.38
CA GLU A 133 3.65 -26.48 25.54
C GLU A 133 2.68 -25.53 26.23
N GLU A 134 2.13 -24.57 25.48
CA GLU A 134 0.71 -24.21 25.57
C GLU A 134 0.31 -23.44 24.30
N HIS A 135 -0.31 -24.18 23.38
CA HIS A 135 -0.98 -23.66 22.20
C HIS A 135 -2.30 -23.00 22.62
N THR A 136 -2.38 -21.68 22.61
CA THR A 136 -3.66 -20.97 22.52
C THR A 136 -3.67 -20.07 21.29
N MET A 137 -4.15 -20.64 20.18
CA MET A 137 -4.62 -19.85 19.05
C MET A 137 -5.99 -19.24 19.40
N ILE A 138 -6.10 -17.93 19.30
CA ILE A 138 -7.38 -17.22 19.43
C ILE A 138 -8.15 -17.43 18.12
N ASN A 139 -9.13 -18.34 18.13
CA ASN A 139 -10.09 -18.49 17.05
C ASN A 139 -11.29 -17.56 17.30
N TYR A 140 -11.56 -16.66 16.36
CA TYR A 140 -12.83 -15.94 16.30
C TYR A 140 -13.78 -16.70 15.38
N SER A 141 -14.67 -17.50 15.94
CA SER A 141 -15.86 -18.00 15.26
C SER A 141 -17.09 -17.32 15.84
N THR A 142 -17.82 -16.63 14.97
CA THR A 142 -19.08 -15.95 15.25
C THR A 142 -20.28 -16.91 15.21
N VAL A 143 -21.24 -16.60 16.08
CA VAL A 143 -22.71 -16.79 16.04
C VAL A 143 -23.36 -18.08 16.61
N ASN A 144 -24.45 -17.81 17.35
CA ASN A 144 -25.60 -18.62 17.81
C ASN A 144 -25.31 -19.57 18.97
N GLY A 145 -26.17 -19.69 19.97
CA GLY A 145 -27.55 -19.25 20.20
C GLY A 145 -28.11 -20.24 21.23
N ASP A 146 -28.82 -19.74 22.24
CA ASP A 146 -29.43 -20.49 23.33
C ASP A 146 -28.49 -21.23 24.29
N GLU A 147 -28.23 -20.62 25.45
CA GLU A 147 -28.25 -21.37 26.71
C GLU A 147 -28.62 -20.43 27.86
N VAL A 148 -29.93 -20.35 28.08
CA VAL A 148 -30.55 -19.98 29.35
C VAL A 148 -30.26 -21.12 30.33
N ALA A 149 -29.56 -20.86 31.44
CA ALA A 149 -29.84 -21.52 32.72
C ALA A 149 -29.02 -20.91 33.86
N LEU A 150 -29.71 -20.13 34.70
CA LEU A 150 -29.74 -20.25 36.16
C LEU A 150 -28.48 -20.78 36.86
N MET A 151 -27.83 -19.94 37.66
CA MET A 151 -27.55 -20.30 39.05
C MET A 151 -27.78 -19.09 39.97
N LYS A 152 -28.42 -19.41 41.09
CA LYS A 152 -28.84 -18.53 42.19
C LYS A 152 -27.65 -17.96 42.95
#